data_AF-A0A7W0R409-F1
#
_entry.id   AF-A0A7W0R409-F1
#
_cell.length_a   1.000
_cell.length_b   1.000
_cell.length_c   1.000
_cell.angle_alpha   90.00
_cell.angle_beta   90.00
_cell.angle_gamma   90.00
#
_symmetry.space_group_name_H-M   'P 1'
#
loop_
_entity.id
_entity.type
_entity.pdbx_description
1 polymer ?
#
loop_
_entity_poly.entity_id
_entity_poly.type
_entity_poly.pdbx_seq_one_letter_code
_entity_poly.pdbx_strand_id
1 'polypeptide(L)'
;MMLTTPEVTMTEYRMLQWSGPSPQRVDTAHVALEPDSLRAHGTSITASYALDYRLETGPEWVTRALDVRARGDGWWRSLVLLRSGGGEWSADWS
;
A
#
# COMPACT_ATOMS: atom_id res chain seq x y z
N MET A 1 21.79 15.39 34.99
CA MET A 1 20.67 15.79 34.12
C MET A 1 21.06 15.44 32.69
N MET A 2 20.61 14.31 32.16
CA MET A 2 20.84 13.95 30.74
C MET A 2 19.64 14.47 29.94
N LEU A 3 19.90 15.31 28.95
CA LEU A 3 18.92 15.73 27.97
C LEU A 3 18.83 14.61 26.94
N THR A 4 17.71 13.90 26.89
CA THR A 4 17.36 13.02 25.77
C THR A 4 17.10 13.91 24.56
N THR A 5 17.97 13.84 23.56
CA THR A 5 17.69 14.43 22.25
C THR A 5 16.39 13.81 21.72
N PRO A 6 15.38 14.58 21.29
CA PRO A 6 14.22 13.99 20.65
C PRO A 6 14.69 13.24 19.40
N GLU A 7 14.38 11.96 19.32
CA GLU A 7 14.60 11.16 18.12
C GLU A 7 13.71 11.74 17.03
N VAL A 8 14.33 12.43 16.07
CA VAL A 8 13.62 12.92 14.89
C VAL A 8 13.20 11.69 14.11
N THR A 9 11.91 11.39 14.17
CA THR A 9 11.30 10.34 13.37
C THR A 9 11.41 10.77 11.91
N MET A 10 12.29 10.11 11.15
CA MET A 10 12.52 10.45 9.75
C MET A 10 11.74 9.49 8.86
N THR A 11 10.81 10.03 8.08
CA THR A 11 10.20 9.31 6.98
C THR A 11 11.28 8.91 5.98
N GLU A 12 11.42 7.61 5.71
CA GLU A 12 12.30 7.10 4.68
C GLU A 12 11.52 6.83 3.38
N TYR A 13 12.01 7.34 2.25
CA TYR A 13 11.40 7.09 0.96
C TYR A 13 12.16 5.99 0.20
N ARG A 14 11.45 4.91 -0.15
CA ARG A 14 12.01 3.77 -0.88
C ARG A 14 11.24 3.51 -2.15
N MET A 15 11.95 3.11 -3.20
CA MET A 15 11.37 2.45 -4.37
C MET A 15 11.71 0.96 -4.30
N LEU A 16 10.69 0.12 -4.28
CA LEU A 16 10.82 -1.34 -4.19
C LEU A 16 10.30 -1.96 -5.49
N GLN A 17 11.01 -2.97 -6.00
CA GLN A 17 10.56 -3.77 -7.13
C GLN A 17 10.79 -5.24 -6.80
N TRP A 18 9.81 -6.08 -7.11
CA TRP A 18 9.92 -7.52 -6.93
C TRP A 18 9.08 -8.28 -7.95
N SER A 19 9.43 -9.53 -8.17
CA SER A 19 8.64 -10.43 -9.01
C SER A 19 7.88 -11.42 -8.14
N GLY A 20 6.58 -11.55 -8.37
CA GLY A 20 5.75 -12.57 -7.76
C GLY A 20 6.04 -13.98 -8.32
N PRO A 21 5.69 -15.05 -7.59
CA PRO A 21 5.70 -16.40 -8.12
C PRO A 21 4.67 -16.54 -9.26
N SER A 22 4.71 -17.66 -10.00
CA SER A 22 3.78 -17.95 -11.11
C SER A 22 2.29 -17.69 -10.73
N PRO A 23 1.51 -16.99 -11.56
CA PRO A 23 1.88 -16.42 -12.86
C PRO A 23 2.86 -15.24 -12.74
N GLN A 24 3.75 -15.05 -13.73
CA GLN A 24 4.70 -13.93 -13.72
C GLN A 24 3.98 -12.61 -13.43
N ARG A 25 4.39 -11.99 -12.33
CA ARG A 25 3.91 -10.69 -11.88
C ARG A 25 5.11 -9.85 -11.52
N VAL A 26 5.13 -8.60 -11.96
CA VAL A 26 6.13 -7.62 -11.55
C VAL A 26 5.42 -6.53 -10.77
N ASP A 27 5.89 -6.32 -9.54
CA ASP A 27 5.36 -5.32 -8.63
C ASP A 27 6.38 -4.18 -8.49
N THR A 28 5.89 -2.94 -8.41
CA THR A 28 6.70 -1.76 -8.09
C THR A 28 5.94 -0.90 -7.08
N ALA A 29 6.64 -0.38 -6.06
CA ALA A 29 6.05 0.45 -5.02
C ALA A 29 6.96 1.60 -4.63
N HIS A 30 6.39 2.80 -4.53
CA HIS A 30 6.98 3.92 -3.80
C HIS A 30 6.43 3.92 -2.39
N VAL A 31 7.32 3.81 -1.39
CA VAL A 31 6.95 3.66 0.01
C VAL A 31 7.53 4.84 0.80
N ALA A 32 6.67 5.55 1.50
CA ALA A 32 7.03 6.42 2.61
C ALA A 32 6.93 5.59 3.90
N LEU A 33 8.08 5.23 4.47
CA LEU A 33 8.22 4.36 5.62
C LEU A 33 8.48 5.19 6.88
N GLU A 34 7.61 5.03 7.87
CA GLU A 34 7.78 5.54 9.23
C GLU A 34 8.15 4.37 10.16
N PRO A 35 8.48 4.57 11.45
CA PRO A 35 8.89 3.47 12.34
C PRO A 35 7.84 2.38 12.57
N ASP A 36 6.55 2.74 12.50
CA ASP A 36 5.43 1.83 12.81
C ASP A 36 4.29 1.88 11.78
N SER A 37 4.50 2.60 10.67
CA SER A 37 3.51 2.78 9.62
C SER A 37 4.13 3.04 8.25
N LEU A 38 3.33 2.91 7.21
CA LEU A 38 3.73 3.26 5.85
C LEU A 38 2.57 3.85 5.06
N ARG A 39 2.94 4.61 4.04
CA ARG A 39 2.08 4.92 2.90
C ARG A 39 2.78 4.46 1.64
N ALA A 40 2.05 3.78 0.78
CA ALA A 40 2.58 3.29 -0.48
C ALA A 40 1.64 3.59 -1.63
N HIS A 41 2.22 3.81 -2.80
CA HIS A 41 1.50 3.66 -4.06
C HIS A 41 2.34 2.83 -5.00
N GLY A 42 1.68 1.94 -5.74
CA GLY A 42 2.39 0.98 -6.55
C GLY A 42 1.56 0.42 -7.68
N THR A 43 2.21 -0.43 -8.46
CA THR A 43 1.61 -1.17 -9.56
C THR A 43 1.94 -2.64 -9.43
N SER A 44 1.06 -3.47 -9.99
CA SER A 44 1.30 -4.89 -10.18
C SER A 44 0.91 -5.27 -11.59
N ILE A 45 1.85 -5.77 -12.37
CA ILE A 45 1.67 -6.08 -13.79
C ILE A 45 1.78 -7.58 -13.97
N THR A 46 0.77 -8.18 -14.61
CA THR A 46 0.74 -9.61 -14.97
C THR A 46 0.58 -9.76 -16.48
N ALA A 47 0.50 -11.01 -16.96
CA ALA A 47 0.19 -11.30 -18.36
C ALA A 47 -1.24 -10.94 -18.78
N SER A 48 -2.22 -10.89 -17.86
CA SER A 48 -3.64 -10.73 -18.18
C SER A 48 -4.29 -9.45 -17.64
N TYR A 49 -3.67 -8.82 -16.64
CA TYR A 49 -4.13 -7.55 -16.08
C TYR A 49 -2.97 -6.76 -15.48
N ALA A 50 -3.20 -5.46 -15.33
CA ALA A 50 -2.40 -4.59 -14.49
C ALA A 50 -3.30 -3.96 -13.42
N LEU A 51 -2.73 -3.69 -12.25
CA LEU A 51 -3.38 -2.86 -11.25
C LEU A 51 -2.45 -1.74 -10.78
N ASP A 52 -3.07 -0.66 -10.33
CA ASP A 52 -2.48 0.37 -9.49
C ASP A 52 -3.14 0.36 -8.13
N TYR A 53 -2.39 0.72 -7.09
CA TYR A 53 -2.90 0.78 -5.73
C TYR A 53 -2.32 1.94 -4.92
N ARG A 54 -3.05 2.31 -3.88
CA ARG A 54 -2.59 3.11 -2.74
C ARG A 54 -2.89 2.36 -1.45
N LEU A 55 -1.92 2.26 -0.57
CA LEU A 55 -2.01 1.60 0.72
C LEU A 55 -1.59 2.57 1.81
N GLU A 56 -2.38 2.68 2.87
CA GLU A 56 -2.02 3.40 4.08
C GLU A 56 -2.17 2.48 5.28
N THR A 57 -1.16 2.48 6.16
CA THR A 57 -1.23 1.83 7.47
C THR A 57 -1.20 2.89 8.58
N GLY A 58 -1.72 2.51 9.74
CA GLY A 58 -1.50 3.21 10.99
C GLY A 58 -0.43 2.49 11.83
N PRO A 59 -0.40 2.76 13.14
CA PRO A 59 0.51 2.11 14.09
C PRO A 59 0.47 0.59 13.99
N GLU A 60 1.59 -0.04 14.32
CA GLU A 60 1.77 -1.48 14.25
C GLU A 60 1.46 -2.05 12.86
N TRP A 61 1.65 -1.24 11.81
CA TRP A 61 1.44 -1.62 10.41
C TRP A 61 0.00 -2.00 10.05
N VAL A 62 -0.98 -1.61 10.89
CA VAL A 62 -2.39 -1.94 10.67
C VAL A 62 -2.93 -1.16 9.47
N THR A 63 -3.39 -1.84 8.42
CA THR A 63 -4.01 -1.20 7.26
C THR A 63 -5.21 -0.32 7.65
N ARG A 64 -5.22 0.90 7.12
CA ARG A 64 -6.30 1.90 7.30
C ARG A 64 -7.06 2.18 6.03
N ALA A 65 -6.36 2.22 4.90
CA ALA A 65 -6.97 2.44 3.60
C ALA A 65 -6.26 1.63 2.51
N LEU A 66 -7.03 1.11 1.57
CA LEU A 66 -6.55 0.48 0.34
C LEU A 66 -7.45 0.91 -0.83
N ASP A 67 -6.92 1.66 -1.78
CA ASP A 67 -7.56 1.95 -3.08
C ASP A 67 -6.84 1.12 -4.14
N VAL A 68 -7.58 0.29 -4.89
CA VAL A 68 -7.05 -0.55 -5.96
C VAL A 68 -7.89 -0.35 -7.21
N ARG A 69 -7.22 -0.20 -8.36
CA ARG A 69 -7.84 -0.25 -9.68
C ARG A 69 -7.16 -1.31 -10.51
N ALA A 70 -7.91 -2.28 -11.02
CA ALA A 70 -7.43 -3.33 -11.90
C ALA A 70 -8.03 -3.15 -13.29
N ARG A 71 -7.22 -3.40 -14.32
CA ARG A 71 -7.59 -3.29 -15.74
C ARG A 71 -7.05 -4.49 -16.50
N GLY A 72 -7.91 -5.12 -17.28
CA GLY A 72 -7.58 -6.24 -18.17
C GLY A 72 -8.29 -6.08 -19.52
N ASP A 73 -8.22 -7.11 -20.35
CA ASP A 73 -8.83 -7.06 -21.69
C ASP A 73 -10.36 -6.88 -21.62
N GLY A 74 -10.84 -5.71 -22.04
CA GLY A 74 -12.27 -5.37 -22.07
C GLY A 74 -12.92 -5.12 -20.70
N TRP A 75 -12.18 -5.10 -19.58
CA TRP A 75 -12.75 -4.89 -18.26
C TRP A 75 -11.87 -4.03 -17.34
N TRP A 76 -12.52 -3.40 -16.37
CA TRP A 76 -11.87 -2.77 -15.24
C TRP A 76 -12.68 -3.07 -13.96
N ARG A 77 -12.00 -3.01 -12.82
CA ARG A 77 -12.61 -3.08 -11.49
C ARG A 77 -11.93 -2.09 -10.57
N SER A 78 -12.65 -1.59 -9.59
CA SER A 78 -12.07 -0.83 -8.49
C SER A 78 -12.57 -1.31 -7.14
N LEU A 79 -11.75 -1.11 -6.12
CA LEU A 79 -12.09 -1.39 -4.73
C LEU A 79 -11.43 -0.33 -3.83
N VAL A 80 -12.23 0.30 -2.99
CA VAL A 80 -11.77 1.12 -1.87
C VAL A 80 -12.16 0.43 -0.58
N LEU A 81 -11.17 0.05 0.23
CA LEU A 81 -11.36 -0.46 1.58
C LEU A 81 -10.93 0.60 2.59
N LEU A 82 -11.76 0.85 3.59
CA LEU A 82 -11.43 1.72 4.73
C LEU A 82 -11.66 0.96 6.03
N ARG A 83 -10.67 0.99 6.92
CA ARG A 83 -10.73 0.41 8.26
C ARG A 83 -10.96 1.51 9.30
N SER A 84 -12.00 1.36 10.12
CA SER A 84 -12.26 2.25 11.25
C SER A 84 -11.18 2.13 12.34
N GLY A 85 -11.24 3.00 13.35
CA GLY A 85 -10.43 2.85 14.56
C GLY A 85 -10.79 1.62 15.40
N GLY A 86 -12.04 1.16 15.36
CA GLY A 86 -12.52 -0.06 16.03
C GLY A 86 -12.16 -1.35 15.27
N GLY A 87 -11.77 -1.22 14.00
CA GLY A 87 -11.33 -2.31 13.15
C GLY A 87 -12.38 -2.87 12.21
N GLU A 88 -13.57 -2.28 12.18
CA GLU A 88 -14.57 -2.57 11.15
C GLU A 88 -14.08 -2.11 9.78
N TRP A 89 -14.50 -2.83 8.73
CA TRP A 89 -14.17 -2.53 7.35
C TRP A 89 -15.41 -2.05 6.60
N SER A 90 -15.21 -1.05 5.75
CA SER A 90 -16.15 -0.65 4.71
C SER A 90 -15.51 -0.85 3.35
N ALA A 91 -16.35 -1.15 2.35
CA ALA A 91 -15.93 -1.42 0.98
C ALA A 91 -16.83 -0.65 0.02
N ASP A 92 -16.22 0.00 -0.96
CA ASP A 92 -16.87 0.57 -2.15
C ASP A 92 -16.21 -0.03 -3.39
N TRP A 93 -16.99 -0.57 -4.32
CA TRP A 93 -16.47 -1.31 -5.47
C TRP A 93 -17.28 -1.07 -6.74
N SER A 94 -16.60 -1.14 -7.88
CA SER A 94 -17.21 -1.09 -9.22
C SER A 94 -16.53 -2.03 -10.21
#